data_AF-A0A1G0GJ92-F1
#
_entry.id   AF-A0A1G0GJ92-F1
#
_cell.length_a   1.000
_cell.length_b   1.000
_cell.length_c   1.000
_cell.angle_alpha   90.00
_cell.angle_beta   90.00
_cell.angle_gamma   90.00
#
_symmetry.space_group_name_H-M   'P 1'
#
loop_
_entity.id
_entity.type
_entity.pdbx_description
1 polymer ?
#
loop_
_entity_poly.entity_id
_entity_poly.type
_entity_poly.pdbx_seq_one_letter_code
_entity_poly.pdbx_strand_id
1 'polypeptide(L)' 'MRTNIVLDEKLVKSALKATKIKTRRALIDYALRELLRHAKQQGLLNLRGKIHWEGNLEASREGRMK' A
#
# COMPACT_ATOMS: atom_id res chain seq x y z
N MET A 1 -7.44 10.22 -19.06
CA MET A 1 -8.23 9.30 -19.89
C MET A 1 -9.62 9.13 -19.28
N ARG A 2 -10.68 9.19 -20.09
CA ARG A 2 -12.06 8.90 -19.67
C ARG A 2 -12.40 7.51 -20.19
N THR A 3 -12.76 6.61 -19.31
CA THR A 3 -13.04 5.20 -19.64
C THR A 3 -14.34 4.80 -18.98
N ASN A 4 -15.20 4.11 -19.73
CA ASN A 4 -16.39 3.49 -19.16
C ASN A 4 -16.02 2.08 -18.71
N ILE A 5 -16.18 1.82 -17.42
CA ILE A 5 -15.87 0.54 -16.79
C ILE A 5 -17.04 0.13 -15.91
N VAL A 6 -17.36 -1.16 -15.93
CA VAL A 6 -18.38 -1.75 -15.05
C VAL A 6 -17.70 -2.07 -13.72
N LEU A 7 -18.26 -1.54 -12.63
CA LEU A 7 -17.76 -1.75 -11.27
C LEU A 7 -18.91 -2.24 -10.40
N ASP A 8 -18.59 -3.13 -9.44
CA ASP A 8 -19.54 -3.56 -8.44
C ASP A 8 -19.88 -2.38 -7.49
N GLU A 9 -21.15 -2.00 -7.45
CA GLU A 9 -21.62 -0.89 -6.61
C GLU A 9 -21.46 -1.14 -5.11
N LYS A 10 -21.64 -2.38 -4.65
CA LYS A 10 -21.51 -2.74 -3.24
C LYS A 10 -20.05 -2.60 -2.80
N LEU A 11 -19.13 -3.04 -3.66
CA LEU A 11 -17.69 -2.89 -3.42
C LEU A 11 -17.29 -1.41 -3.38
N VAL A 12 -17.73 -0.63 -4.37
CA VAL A 12 -17.43 0.82 -4.42
C VAL A 12 -17.99 1.55 -3.21
N LYS A 13 -19.23 1.29 -2.80
CA LYS A 13 -19.82 1.92 -1.60
C LYS A 13 -19.03 1.58 -0.33
N SER A 14 -18.66 0.33 -0.16
CA SER A 14 -17.85 -0.12 0.97
C SER A 14 -16.48 0.56 0.99
N ALA A 15 -15.84 0.64 -0.18
CA ALA A 15 -14.53 1.27 -0.33
C ALA A 15 -14.57 2.79 -0.11
N LEU A 16 -15.60 3.51 -0.60
CA LEU A 16 -15.80 4.93 -0.32
C LEU A 16 -16.00 5.19 1.17
N LYS A 17 -16.79 4.34 1.86
CA LYS A 17 -17.01 4.44 3.30
C LYS A 17 -15.73 4.21 4.10
N ALA A 18 -14.93 3.21 3.72
CA ALA A 18 -13.68 2.88 4.40
C ALA A 18 -12.59 3.94 4.19
N THR A 19 -12.46 4.46 2.97
CA THR A 19 -11.40 5.43 2.61
C THR A 19 -11.79 6.89 2.85
N LYS A 20 -13.07 7.18 3.14
CA LYS A 20 -13.66 8.52 3.24
C LYS A 20 -13.50 9.38 1.97
N ILE A 21 -13.21 8.75 0.83
CA ILE A 21 -13.09 9.42 -0.47
C ILE A 21 -14.48 9.74 -1.01
N LYS A 22 -14.66 10.94 -1.59
CA LYS A 22 -15.96 11.44 -2.04
C LYS A 22 -16.34 11.02 -3.46
N THR A 23 -15.37 10.74 -4.33
CA THR A 23 -15.63 10.48 -5.76
C THR A 23 -15.10 9.12 -6.19
N ARG A 24 -15.83 8.46 -7.11
CA ARG A 24 -15.40 7.18 -7.69
C ARG A 24 -14.06 7.31 -8.42
N ARG A 25 -13.85 8.42 -9.13
CA ARG A 25 -12.57 8.71 -9.81
C ARG A 25 -11.40 8.75 -8.82
N ALA A 26 -11.53 9.49 -7.72
CA ALA A 26 -10.48 9.57 -6.72
C ALA A 26 -10.25 8.23 -6.02
N LEU A 27 -11.31 7.45 -5.79
CA LEU A 27 -11.21 6.12 -5.22
C LEU A 27 -10.41 5.18 -6.14
N ILE A 28 -10.69 5.20 -7.44
CA ILE A 28 -9.98 4.38 -8.43
C ILE A 28 -8.51 4.77 -8.51
N ASP A 29 -8.20 6.08 -8.56
CA ASP A 29 -6.81 6.56 -8.58
C ASP A 29 -6.06 6.13 -7.32
N TYR A 30 -6.70 6.28 -6.16
CA TYR A 30 -6.14 5.83 -4.88
C TYR A 30 -5.88 4.32 -4.86
N ALA A 31 -6.85 3.51 -5.29
CA ALA A 31 -6.73 2.05 -5.33
C ALA A 31 -5.59 1.59 -6.25
N LEU A 32 -5.43 2.20 -7.42
CA LEU A 32 -4.34 1.88 -8.36
C LEU A 32 -2.96 2.24 -7.77
N ARG A 33 -2.85 3.38 -7.11
CA ARG A 33 -1.61 3.80 -6.43
C ARG A 33 -1.26 2.86 -5.29
N GLU A 34 -2.23 2.46 -4.49
CA GLU A 34 -1.99 1.52 -3.39
C GLU A 34 -1.61 0.14 -3.90
N LEU A 35 -2.26 -0.36 -4.94
CA LEU A 35 -1.88 -1.63 -5.56
C LEU A 35 -0.40 -1.63 -5.99
N LEU A 36 0.04 -0.54 -6.63
CA LEU A 36 1.45 -0.38 -7.01
C LEU A 36 2.38 -0.24 -5.80
N ARG A 37 1.95 0.44 -4.74
CA ARG A 37 2.74 0.55 -3.50
C ARG A 37 2.95 -0.82 -2.87
N HIS A 38 1.88 -1.63 -2.79
CA HIS A 38 1.95 -3.00 -2.29
C HIS A 38 2.84 -3.89 -3.16
N ALA A 39 2.72 -3.80 -4.49
CA ALA A 39 3.58 -4.54 -5.41
C ALA A 39 5.06 -4.17 -5.25
N LYS A 40 5.38 -2.87 -5.09
CA LYS A 40 6.75 -2.40 -4.83
C LYS A 40 7.29 -2.91 -3.49
N GLN A 41 6.45 -2.96 -2.45
CA GLN A 41 6.81 -3.55 -1.15
C GLN A 41 7.10 -5.05 -1.26
N GLN A 42 6.36 -5.78 -2.08
CA GLN A 42 6.70 -7.18 -2.37
C GLN A 42 8.02 -7.29 -3.13
N GLY A 43 8.32 -6.34 -4.03
CA GLY A 43 9.62 -6.26 -4.70
C GLY A 43 10.79 -6.11 -3.71
N LEU A 44 10.60 -5.39 -2.60
CA LEU A 44 11.59 -5.31 -1.51
C LEU A 44 11.83 -6.66 -0.84
N LEU A 45 10.83 -7.55 -0.77
CA LEU A 45 11.03 -8.92 -0.26
C LEU A 45 11.96 -9.74 -1.15
N ASN A 46 12.08 -9.44 -2.45
CA ASN A 46 13.04 -10.09 -3.34
C ASN A 46 14.50 -9.73 -3.06
N LEU A 47 14.74 -8.67 -2.28
CA LEU A 47 16.06 -8.27 -1.81
C LEU A 47 16.47 -9.02 -0.53
N ARG A 48 15.54 -9.78 0.09
CA ARG A 48 15.80 -10.61 1.26
C ARG A 48 16.86 -11.67 0.92
N GLY A 49 18.00 -11.61 1.60
CA GLY A 49 19.14 -12.52 1.38
C GLY A 49 20.10 -12.11 0.27
N LYS A 50 19.79 -11.06 -0.51
CA LYS A 50 20.70 -10.49 -1.53
C LYS A 50 21.50 -9.30 -1.02
N ILE A 51 21.03 -8.65 0.04
CA ILE A 51 21.68 -7.48 0.63
C ILE A 51 22.31 -7.89 1.95
N HIS A 52 23.61 -7.63 2.09
CA HIS A 52 24.31 -7.73 3.37
C HIS A 52 23.89 -6.53 4.23
N TRP A 53 23.26 -6.80 5.37
CA TRP A 53 22.87 -5.76 6.31
C TRP A 53 23.99 -5.56 7.32
N GLU A 54 24.65 -4.41 7.28
CA GLU A 54 25.61 -3.98 8.30
C GLU A 54 24.88 -3.13 9.35
N GLY A 55 24.68 -3.70 10.54
CA GLY A 55 24.07 -3.02 11.67
C GLY A 55 24.07 -3.88 12.93
N ASN A 56 23.99 -3.24 14.10
CA ASN A 56 23.81 -3.93 15.38
C ASN A 56 22.33 -3.91 15.77
N LEU A 57 21.71 -5.09 15.79
CA LEU A 57 20.29 -5.29 16.04
C LEU A 57 19.91 -4.95 17.50
N GLU A 58 20.82 -5.23 18.44
CA GLU A 58 20.64 -4.98 19.87
C GLU A 58 20.68 -3.48 20.17
N ALA A 59 21.63 -2.76 19.59
CA ALA A 59 21.71 -1.29 19.71
C ALA A 59 20.46 -0.59 19.14
N SER A 60 19.84 -1.15 18.10
CA SER A 60 18.59 -0.63 17.51
C SER A 60 17.33 -0.88 18.36
N ARG A 61 17.42 -1.76 19.37
CA ARG A 61 16.31 -2.17 20.24
C ARG A 61 16.36 -1.49 21.61
N GLU A 62 17.54 -1.14 22.09
CA GLU A 62 17.75 -0.43 23.38
C GLU A 62 16.94 0.87 23.49
N GLY A 63 16.78 1.63 22.41
CA GLY A 63 16.04 2.90 22.41
C GLY A 63 14.51 2.78 22.49
N ARG A 64 13.93 1.57 22.45
CA ARG A 64 12.46 1.36 22.47
C ARG A 64 11.91 0.97 23.84
N MET A 65 12.79 0.63 24.78
CA MET A 65 12.44 0.36 26.17
C MET A 65 12.57 1.65 26.98
N LYS A 66 11.71 2.64 26.72
CA LYS A 66 11.54 3.79 27.61
C LYS A 66 10.12 4.34 27.55
#